data_AF-A0A2E5CV25-F1
#
_entry.id   AF-A0A2E5CV25-F1
#
_cell.length_a   1.000
_cell.length_b   1.000
_cell.length_c   1.000
_cell.angle_alpha   90.00
_cell.angle_beta   90.00
_cell.angle_gamma   90.00
#
_symmetry.space_group_name_H-M   'P 1'
#
loop_
_entity.id
_entity.type
_entity.pdbx_description
1 polymer ?
#
loop_
_entity_poly.entity_id
_entity_poly.type
_entity_poly.pdbx_seq_one_letter_code
_entity_poly.pdbx_strand_id
1 'polypeptide(L)'
;MKKLKMDYTNTFYFLSQNNFDENQINNADFMKWKKKWCISVKKNNTLIEAKKLMRKNNPVFIARNHLVDEAIKQAVSGDMQYINKLLEILSTPYQHKCNSEKFMKPSPPNFEKCFQTFCGT
;
A
#
# COMPACT_ATOMS: atom_id res chain seq x y z
N MET A 1 -10.14 8.54 2.76
CA MET A 1 -8.86 8.14 3.38
C MET A 1 -8.84 8.46 4.87
N LYS A 2 -8.62 9.71 5.32
CA LYS A 2 -8.48 10.09 6.75
C LYS A 2 -9.65 9.63 7.65
N LYS A 3 -10.89 9.94 7.28
CA LYS A 3 -12.10 9.56 8.05
C LYS A 3 -12.26 8.05 8.23
N LEU A 4 -11.82 7.27 7.25
CA LEU A 4 -11.94 5.81 7.23
C LEU A 4 -10.65 5.11 7.67
N LYS A 5 -9.61 5.86 8.06
CA LYS A 5 -8.27 5.35 8.38
C LYS A 5 -7.73 4.33 7.36
N MET A 6 -8.04 4.55 6.09
CA MET A 6 -7.63 3.64 5.01
C MET A 6 -6.14 3.81 4.73
N ASP A 7 -5.44 2.69 4.56
CA ASP A 7 -4.05 2.67 4.14
C ASP A 7 -3.90 3.22 2.72
N TYR A 8 -3.08 4.25 2.55
CA TYR A 8 -2.97 4.98 1.28
C TYR A 8 -2.53 4.07 0.13
N THR A 9 -1.40 3.38 0.30
CA THR A 9 -0.78 2.53 -0.72
C THR A 9 -1.69 1.37 -1.09
N ASN A 10 -2.19 0.64 -0.10
CA ASN A 10 -3.07 -0.49 -0.33
C ASN A 10 -4.38 -0.06 -0.99
N THR A 11 -4.96 1.09 -0.60
CA THR A 11 -6.19 1.59 -1.22
C THR A 11 -6.01 1.81 -2.71
N PHE A 12 -4.93 2.49 -3.12
CA PHE A 12 -4.67 2.76 -4.54
C PHE A 12 -4.22 1.51 -5.32
N TYR A 13 -3.49 0.60 -4.67
CA TYR A 13 -3.19 -0.72 -5.22
C TYR A 13 -4.49 -1.48 -5.49
N PHE A 14 -5.36 -1.65 -4.50
CA PHE A 14 -6.59 -2.41 -4.63
C PHE A 14 -7.56 -1.76 -5.63
N LEU A 15 -7.67 -0.43 -5.67
CA LEU A 15 -8.48 0.26 -6.67
C LEU A 15 -8.01 -0.02 -8.12
N SER A 16 -6.72 -0.30 -8.32
CA SER A 16 -6.16 -0.68 -9.63
C SER A 16 -6.44 -2.13 -10.03
N GLN A 17 -6.88 -2.97 -9.09
CA GLN A 17 -7.17 -4.38 -9.35
C GLN A 17 -8.59 -4.57 -9.91
N ASN A 18 -8.79 -5.69 -10.59
CA ASN A 18 -10.09 -6.04 -11.17
C ASN A 18 -11.05 -6.67 -10.15
N ASN A 19 -10.50 -7.33 -9.13
CA ASN A 19 -11.21 -8.08 -8.09
C ASN A 19 -11.39 -7.30 -6.78
N PHE A 20 -11.38 -5.97 -6.84
CA PHE A 20 -11.56 -5.16 -5.64
C PHE A 20 -12.96 -5.36 -5.06
N ASP A 21 -13.03 -5.99 -3.89
CA ASP A 21 -14.28 -6.19 -3.17
C ASP A 21 -14.68 -4.90 -2.46
N GLU A 22 -15.61 -4.18 -3.09
CA GLU A 22 -16.13 -2.90 -2.59
C GLU A 22 -16.88 -3.05 -1.27
N ASN A 23 -17.40 -4.26 -0.98
CA ASN A 23 -18.12 -4.54 0.26
C ASN A 23 -17.21 -4.44 1.48
N GLN A 24 -15.89 -4.58 1.32
CA GLN A 24 -14.93 -4.44 2.43
C GLN A 24 -14.85 -3.01 2.97
N ILE A 25 -15.21 -2.00 2.17
CA ILE A 25 -15.15 -0.59 2.61
C ILE A 25 -16.52 -0.11 3.13
N ASN A 26 -17.62 -0.75 2.71
CA ASN A 26 -19.01 -0.48 3.09
C ASN A 26 -19.28 0.97 3.58
N ASN A 27 -18.96 1.95 2.72
CA ASN A 27 -19.06 3.36 3.08
C ASN A 27 -19.65 4.20 1.95
N ALA A 28 -20.77 4.87 2.23
CA ALA A 28 -21.51 5.65 1.24
C ALA A 28 -20.69 6.80 0.63
N ASP A 29 -19.84 7.48 1.42
CA ASP A 29 -18.98 8.56 0.92
C ASP A 29 -17.97 8.02 -0.10
N PHE A 30 -17.37 6.85 0.19
CA PHE A 30 -16.45 6.18 -0.72
C PHE A 30 -17.14 5.75 -2.02
N MET A 31 -18.32 5.13 -1.94
CA MET A 31 -19.08 4.71 -3.13
C MET A 31 -19.46 5.91 -4.01
N LYS A 32 -19.87 7.02 -3.40
CA LYS A 32 -20.18 8.27 -4.10
C LYS A 32 -18.94 8.84 -4.79
N TRP A 33 -17.80 8.86 -4.11
CA TRP A 33 -16.53 9.30 -4.69
C TRP A 33 -16.10 8.40 -5.86
N LYS A 34 -16.19 7.07 -5.70
CA LYS A 34 -15.80 6.11 -6.75
C LYS A 34 -16.63 6.29 -8.01
N LYS A 35 -17.95 6.48 -7.88
CA LYS A 35 -18.83 6.77 -9.03
C LYS A 35 -18.37 8.03 -9.78
N LYS A 36 -18.04 9.11 -9.06
CA LYS A 36 -17.51 10.33 -9.66
C LYS A 36 -16.17 10.10 -10.36
N TRP A 37 -15.26 9.35 -9.73
CA TRP A 37 -13.98 8.99 -10.31
C TRP A 37 -14.14 8.19 -11.61
N CYS A 38 -15.00 7.17 -11.63
CA CYS A 38 -15.31 6.38 -12.83
C CYS A 38 -15.86 7.25 -13.97
N ILE A 39 -16.77 8.19 -13.67
CA ILE A 39 -17.28 9.15 -14.65
C ILE A 39 -16.16 10.04 -15.19
N SER A 40 -15.28 10.53 -14.31
CA SER A 40 -14.15 11.38 -14.70
C SER A 40 -13.14 10.65 -15.59
N VAL A 41 -12.83 9.39 -15.30
CA VAL A 41 -11.93 8.55 -16.11
C VAL A 41 -12.48 8.39 -17.53
N LYS A 42 -13.77 8.07 -17.64
CA LYS A 42 -14.46 7.83 -18.91
C LYS A 42 -14.51 9.06 -19.85
N LYS A 43 -14.13 10.25 -19.38
CA LYS A 43 -14.01 11.43 -20.24
C LYS A 43 -12.86 11.30 -21.25
N ASN A 44 -11.75 10.66 -20.85
CA ASN A 44 -10.51 10.65 -21.63
C ASN A 44 -9.91 9.25 -21.83
N ASN A 45 -10.32 8.24 -21.04
CA ASN A 45 -9.77 6.88 -21.09
C ASN A 45 -10.81 5.83 -20.73
N THR A 46 -10.57 4.58 -21.11
CA THR A 46 -11.32 3.44 -20.55
C THR A 46 -10.90 3.15 -19.11
N LEU A 47 -11.77 2.49 -18.33
CA LEU A 47 -11.42 2.05 -16.98
C LEU A 47 -10.26 1.03 -16.99
N ILE A 48 -10.15 0.23 -18.06
CA ILE A 48 -9.09 -0.76 -18.25
C ILE A 48 -7.73 -0.07 -18.40
N GLU A 49 -7.65 0.96 -19.26
CA GLU A 49 -6.44 1.75 -19.47
C GLU A 49 -6.04 2.52 -18.22
N ALA A 50 -7.01 3.14 -17.55
CA ALA A 50 -6.77 3.84 -16.29
C ALA A 50 -6.20 2.89 -15.22
N LYS A 51 -6.79 1.70 -15.05
CA LYS A 51 -6.26 0.69 -14.12
C LYS A 51 -4.88 0.18 -14.52
N LYS A 52 -4.59 0.02 -15.81
CA LYS A 52 -3.24 -0.34 -16.30
C LYS A 52 -2.22 0.76 -15.94
N LEU A 53 -2.59 2.01 -16.11
CA LEU A 53 -1.75 3.16 -15.72
C LEU A 53 -1.54 3.20 -14.20
N MET A 54 -2.59 2.96 -13.42
CA MET A 54 -2.50 2.89 -11.96
C MET A 54 -1.54 1.78 -11.51
N ARG A 55 -1.64 0.56 -12.06
CA ARG A 55 -0.71 -0.53 -11.71
C ARG A 55 0.76 -0.21 -12.01
N LYS A 56 1.01 0.60 -13.04
CA LYS A 56 2.37 1.04 -13.40
C LYS A 56 2.95 2.08 -12.43
N ASN A 57 2.11 2.91 -11.82
CA ASN A 57 2.54 4.08 -11.05
C ASN A 57 2.24 3.99 -9.54
N ASN A 58 1.38 3.06 -9.12
CA ASN A 58 1.05 2.86 -7.71
C ASN A 58 1.88 1.67 -7.19
N PRO A 59 2.80 1.89 -6.24
CA PRO A 59 3.56 0.78 -5.67
C PRO A 59 2.65 -0.17 -4.88
N VAL A 60 2.96 -1.46 -4.93
CA VAL A 60 2.42 -2.51 -4.07
C VAL A 60 3.13 -2.49 -2.71
N PHE A 61 4.45 -2.26 -2.72
CA PHE A 61 5.29 -2.26 -1.53
C PHE A 61 5.93 -0.89 -1.31
N ILE A 62 5.97 -0.48 -0.05
CA ILE A 62 6.71 0.72 0.41
C ILE A 62 7.53 0.33 1.64
N ALA A 63 8.56 1.12 1.94
CA ALA A 63 9.36 0.97 3.15
C ALA A 63 8.54 1.42 4.39
N ARG A 64 7.59 0.59 4.82
CA ARG A 64 6.74 0.88 5.98
C ARG A 64 7.60 0.89 7.24
N ASN A 65 7.47 1.93 8.05
CA ASN A 65 8.29 2.15 9.24
C ASN A 65 8.42 0.92 10.15
N HIS A 66 7.34 0.20 10.42
CA HIS A 66 7.37 -1.00 11.27
C HIS A 66 8.13 -2.18 10.65
N LEU A 67 8.09 -2.34 9.32
CA LEU A 67 8.86 -3.37 8.62
C LEU A 67 10.35 -3.01 8.61
N VAL A 68 10.67 -1.72 8.47
CA VAL A 68 12.04 -1.21 8.54
C VAL A 68 12.60 -1.38 9.96
N ASP A 69 11.84 -1.01 10.98
CA ASP A 69 12.21 -1.19 12.40
C ASP A 69 12.44 -2.67 12.75
N GLU A 70 11.55 -3.57 12.31
CA GLU A 70 11.72 -5.01 12.48
C GLU A 70 12.99 -5.52 11.77
N ALA A 71 13.23 -5.08 10.53
CA ALA A 71 14.42 -5.44 9.77
C ALA A 71 15.72 -5.01 10.47
N ILE A 72 15.75 -3.78 11.00
CA ILE A 72 16.90 -3.24 11.74
C ILE A 72 17.13 -4.05 13.03
N LYS A 73 16.07 -4.33 13.80
CA LYS A 73 16.17 -5.11 15.05
C LYS A 73 16.77 -6.50 14.82
N GLN A 74 16.30 -7.20 13.78
CA GLN A 74 16.82 -8.54 13.43
C GLN A 74 18.28 -8.46 12.95
N ALA A 75 18.60 -7.48 12.10
CA ALA A 75 19.97 -7.27 11.63
C ALA A 75 20.95 -6.98 12.77
N VAL A 76 20.54 -6.16 13.75
CA VAL A 76 21.34 -5.87 14.97
C VAL A 76 21.57 -7.14 15.81
N SER A 77 20.61 -8.07 15.84
CA SER A 77 20.80 -9.39 16.47
C SER A 77 21.61 -10.38 15.64
N GLY A 78 22.11 -9.96 14.46
CA GLY A 78 22.93 -10.77 13.55
C GLY A 78 22.14 -11.50 12.46
N ASP A 79 20.81 -11.40 12.42
CA ASP A 79 19.99 -12.01 11.37
C ASP A 79 19.69 -11.02 10.23
N MET A 80 20.39 -11.23 9.11
CA MET A 80 20.25 -10.42 7.90
C MET A 80 19.14 -10.90 6.95
N GLN A 81 18.46 -12.00 7.23
CA GLN A 81 17.49 -12.59 6.29
C GLN A 81 16.30 -11.65 6.04
N TYR A 82 15.78 -11.02 7.08
CA TYR A 82 14.61 -10.16 6.96
C TYR A 82 14.91 -8.87 6.20
N ILE A 83 16.05 -8.21 6.48
CA ILE A 83 16.44 -6.99 5.75
C ILE A 83 16.72 -7.30 4.28
N ASN A 84 17.40 -8.42 3.96
CA ASN A 84 17.63 -8.83 2.59
C ASN A 84 16.31 -9.08 1.84
N LYS A 85 15.36 -9.77 2.49
CA LYS A 85 14.03 -10.02 1.90
C LYS A 85 13.23 -8.73 1.71
N LEU A 86 13.30 -7.79 2.66
CA LEU A 86 12.66 -6.49 2.54
C LEU A 86 13.24 -5.70 1.36
N LEU A 87 14.57 -5.64 1.23
CA LEU A 87 15.26 -4.98 0.12
C LEU A 87 14.91 -5.61 -1.24
N GLU A 88 14.85 -6.94 -1.30
CA GLU A 88 14.45 -7.67 -2.51
C GLU A 88 13.02 -7.32 -2.95
N ILE A 89 12.10 -7.08 -2.01
CA ILE A 89 10.74 -6.68 -2.32
C ILE A 89 10.67 -5.21 -2.76
N LEU A 90 11.42 -4.34 -2.08
CA LEU A 90 11.46 -2.91 -2.36
C LEU A 90 12.21 -2.58 -3.66
N SER A 91 13.01 -3.50 -4.21
CA SER A 91 13.66 -3.32 -5.52
C SER A 91 12.68 -3.42 -6.69
N THR A 92 11.52 -4.06 -6.50
CA THR A 92 10.45 -4.18 -7.50
C THR A 92 9.10 -3.74 -6.92
N PRO A 93 8.96 -2.49 -6.46
CA PRO A 93 7.85 -2.10 -5.58
C PRO A 93 6.49 -2.11 -6.29
N TYR A 94 6.45 -2.05 -7.62
CA TYR A 94 5.24 -2.06 -8.45
C TYR A 94 4.77 -3.46 -8.86
N GLN A 95 5.57 -4.50 -8.59
CA GLN A 95 5.27 -5.88 -8.97
C GLN A 95 4.80 -6.67 -7.76
N HIS A 96 3.59 -7.22 -7.81
CA HIS A 96 3.11 -8.11 -6.75
C HIS A 96 3.90 -9.42 -6.77
N LYS A 97 4.43 -9.84 -5.60
CA LYS A 97 5.12 -11.13 -5.43
C LYS A 97 4.22 -12.09 -4.65
N CYS A 98 4.11 -13.35 -5.07
CA CYS A 98 3.38 -14.35 -4.28
C CYS A 98 4.00 -14.49 -2.87
N ASN A 99 3.18 -14.71 -1.84
CA ASN A 99 3.63 -14.90 -0.45
C ASN A 99 4.35 -13.67 0.16
N SER A 100 4.00 -12.47 -0.28
CA SER A 100 4.58 -11.21 0.21
C SER A 100 3.57 -10.30 0.92
N GLU A 101 2.37 -10.81 1.20
CA GLU A 101 1.26 -10.08 1.81
C GLU A 101 1.64 -9.48 3.16
N LYS A 102 2.58 -10.12 3.89
CA LYS A 102 3.11 -9.58 5.16
C LYS A 102 3.73 -8.19 5.00
N PHE A 103 4.35 -7.90 3.86
CA PHE A 103 5.01 -6.62 3.59
C PHE A 103 4.04 -5.54 3.09
N MET A 104 2.78 -5.91 2.81
CA MET A 104 1.71 -4.97 2.49
C MET A 104 0.95 -4.51 3.73
N LYS A 105 1.10 -5.22 4.87
CA LYS A 105 0.29 -4.96 6.06
C LYS A 105 0.58 -3.55 6.61
N PRO A 106 -0.45 -2.76 6.94
CA PRO A 106 -0.28 -1.51 7.67
C PRO A 106 0.34 -1.75 9.05
N SER A 107 0.93 -0.70 9.63
CA SER A 107 1.44 -0.76 11.00
C SER A 107 0.34 -1.17 11.99
N PRO A 108 0.69 -1.97 13.01
CA PRO A 108 -0.23 -2.20 14.13
C PRO A 108 -0.64 -0.86 14.76
N PRO A 109 -1.89 -0.73 15.26
CA PRO A 109 -2.40 0.55 15.80
C PRO A 109 -1.54 1.20 16.90
N ASN A 110 -0.78 0.39 17.64
CA ASN A 110 0.07 0.86 18.74
C ASN A 110 1.48 1.24 18.30
N PHE A 111 1.90 0.86 17.09
CA PHE A 111 3.25 1.14 16.60
C PHE A 111 3.46 2.65 16.42
N GLU A 112 2.50 3.34 15.80
CA GLU A 112 2.58 4.77 15.52
C GLU A 112 2.69 5.64 16.78
N LYS A 113 2.20 5.17 17.93
CA LYS A 113 2.29 5.90 19.20
C LYS A 113 3.70 5.91 19.78
N CYS A 114 4.49 4.88 19.49
CA CYS A 114 5.83 4.69 20.05
C CYS A 114 6.93 4.91 19.00
N PHE A 115 6.56 5.13 17.74
CA PHE A 115 7.52 5.28 16.65
C PHE A 115 7.83 6.75 16.41
N GLN A 116 9.10 7.12 16.59
CA GLN A 116 9.61 8.45 16.33
C GLN A 116 10.47 8.45 15.07
N THR A 117 10.06 9.23 14.07
CA THR A 117 10.87 9.48 12.87
C THR A 117 11.85 10.61 13.14
N PHE A 118 13.14 10.39 12.85
CA PHE A 118 14.15 11.46 12.83
C PHE A 118 14.33 12.09 11.45
N CYS A 119 13.45 11.76 10.50
CA CYS A 119 13.45 12.33 9.15
C CYS A 119 12.84 13.75 9.20
N GLY A 120 13.53 14.68 9.85
CA GLY A 120 13.22 16.09 9.93
C GLY A 120 14.51 16.89 10.05
N THR A 121 15.09 17.22 8.90
CA THR A 121 16.01 18.35 8.70
C THR A 121 15.31 19.37 7.83
#